data_AF-A0A224Z5F4-F1
#
_entry.id   AF-A0A224Z5F4-F1
#
_cell.length_a   1.000
_cell.length_b   1.000
_cell.length_c   1.000
_cell.angle_alpha   90.00
_cell.angle_beta   90.00
_cell.angle_gamma   90.00
#
_symmetry.space_group_name_H-M   'P 1'
#
loop_
_entity.id
_entity.type
_entity.pdbx_description
1 polymer ?
#
loop_
_entity_poly.entity_id
_entity_poly.type
_entity_poly.pdbx_seq_one_letter_code
_entity_poly.pdbx_strand_id
1 'polypeptide(L)'
;MSLDLLAKEGIVALRRAKRRNMERLALACGCKAMNSFEELTPDVLGHAGLVYEHVLGENKFTFVEELKDPRSVTVLIKGPNKHTLTQIKDAVHDGLRAVKNAIEDGCVVPGAGAFELAAHAALTAMRPTIEGKAQLGVQAYADALLIIIKTLASNSGLDPQDVLVRLQKEQQQAQQPIGLNLRTGEALVPVHEGIFDNYCVKRQLLNSCTVIASNLLLVDEIMFGGVKGAK
;
A
#
# COMPACT_ATOMS: atom_id res chain seq x y z
N MET A 1 -29.85 -35.37 -7.47
CA MET A 1 -29.52 -36.77 -7.11
C MET A 1 -28.17 -36.92 -6.41
N SER A 2 -27.03 -36.45 -6.92
CA SER A 2 -25.75 -36.61 -6.19
C SER A 2 -25.66 -35.79 -4.90
N LEU A 3 -26.10 -34.53 -4.90
CA LEU A 3 -26.12 -33.69 -3.69
C LEU A 3 -27.05 -34.24 -2.60
N ASP A 4 -28.19 -34.80 -3.01
CA ASP A 4 -29.17 -35.38 -2.08
C ASP A 4 -28.64 -36.66 -1.43
N LEU A 5 -27.83 -37.44 -2.16
CA LEU A 5 -27.15 -38.62 -1.62
C LEU A 5 -26.08 -38.22 -0.59
N LEU A 6 -25.26 -37.21 -0.89
CA LEU A 6 -24.25 -36.71 0.05
C LEU A 6 -24.90 -36.12 1.31
N ALA A 7 -26.00 -35.38 1.17
CA ALA A 7 -26.73 -34.82 2.30
C ALA A 7 -27.35 -35.90 3.21
N LYS A 8 -27.83 -37.02 2.65
CA LYS A 8 -28.34 -38.15 3.43
C LYS A 8 -27.26 -38.80 4.29
N GLU A 9 -26.02 -38.83 3.80
CA GLU A 9 -24.85 -39.32 4.54
C GLU A 9 -24.21 -38.24 5.44
N GLY A 10 -24.84 -37.05 5.58
CA GLY A 10 -24.33 -35.96 6.42
C GLY A 10 -23.12 -35.23 5.85
N ILE A 11 -22.82 -35.39 4.55
CA ILE A 11 -21.67 -34.77 3.89
C ILE A 11 -22.08 -33.44 3.25
N VAL A 12 -21.44 -32.34 3.67
CA VAL A 12 -21.65 -31.00 3.08
C VAL A 12 -20.90 -30.90 1.75
N ALA A 13 -21.66 -30.83 0.65
CA ALA A 13 -21.12 -30.73 -0.70
C ALA A 13 -21.35 -29.33 -1.31
N LEU A 14 -20.26 -28.68 -1.72
CA LEU A 14 -20.30 -27.38 -2.39
C LEU A 14 -20.06 -27.54 -3.89
N ARG A 15 -20.74 -26.71 -4.70
CA ARG A 15 -20.58 -26.70 -6.16
C ARG A 15 -20.15 -25.32 -6.65
N ARG A 16 -19.53 -25.28 -7.84
CA ARG A 16 -19.12 -24.04 -8.53
C ARG A 16 -18.12 -23.18 -7.72
N ALA A 17 -17.21 -23.82 -7.00
CA ALA A 17 -16.11 -23.13 -6.36
C ALA A 17 -15.18 -22.51 -7.43
N LYS A 18 -14.83 -21.24 -7.27
CA LYS A 18 -13.83 -20.60 -8.14
C LYS A 18 -12.47 -21.26 -7.93
N ARG A 19 -11.69 -21.41 -9.00
CA ARG A 19 -10.33 -22.00 -8.95
C ARG A 19 -9.45 -21.37 -7.85
N ARG A 20 -9.46 -20.04 -7.72
CA ARG A 20 -8.71 -19.32 -6.67
C ARG A 20 -9.10 -19.74 -5.24
N ASN A 21 -10.36 -20.10 -5.00
CA ASN A 21 -10.81 -20.57 -3.69
C ASN A 21 -10.36 -22.01 -3.44
N MET A 22 -10.36 -22.85 -4.46
CA MET A 22 -9.83 -24.23 -4.37
C MET A 22 -8.33 -24.22 -4.04
N GLU A 23 -7.55 -23.37 -4.70
CA GLU A 23 -6.11 -23.22 -4.43
C GLU A 23 -5.87 -22.74 -2.99
N ARG A 24 -6.67 -21.78 -2.50
CA ARG A 24 -6.60 -21.32 -1.10
C ARG A 24 -6.98 -22.41 -0.10
N LEU A 25 -8.04 -23.17 -0.36
CA LEU A 25 -8.46 -24.27 0.51
C LEU A 25 -7.39 -25.38 0.56
N ALA A 26 -6.79 -25.71 -0.58
CA ALA A 26 -5.69 -26.67 -0.65
C ALA A 26 -4.49 -26.23 0.22
N LEU A 27 -4.06 -24.97 0.07
CA LEU A 27 -2.96 -24.42 0.85
C LEU A 27 -3.30 -24.27 2.35
N ALA A 28 -4.54 -23.90 2.67
CA ALA A 28 -4.98 -23.63 4.03
C ALA A 28 -5.27 -24.92 4.84
N CYS A 29 -5.97 -25.88 4.24
CA CYS A 29 -6.37 -27.14 4.87
C CYS A 29 -5.30 -28.24 4.74
N GLY A 30 -4.30 -28.04 3.87
CA GLY A 30 -3.28 -29.02 3.53
C GLY A 30 -3.76 -30.16 2.62
N CYS A 31 -4.86 -29.97 1.88
CA CYS A 31 -5.38 -30.98 0.95
C CYS A 31 -4.76 -30.89 -0.44
N LYS A 32 -4.87 -31.98 -1.22
CA LYS A 32 -4.52 -31.98 -2.65
C LYS A 32 -5.80 -31.98 -3.48
N ALA A 33 -5.90 -31.05 -4.42
CA ALA A 33 -7.03 -30.99 -5.34
C ALA A 33 -6.93 -32.15 -6.35
N MET A 34 -7.95 -33.02 -6.37
CA MET A 34 -8.00 -34.17 -7.28
C MET A 34 -8.96 -33.97 -8.43
N ASN A 35 -8.60 -34.50 -9.60
CA ASN A 35 -9.40 -34.42 -10.82
C ASN A 35 -10.26 -35.69 -11.03
N SER A 36 -9.74 -36.85 -10.61
CA SER A 36 -10.43 -38.14 -10.68
C SER A 36 -10.90 -38.59 -9.30
N PHE A 37 -12.03 -39.30 -9.24
CA PHE A 37 -12.56 -39.86 -8.00
C PHE A 37 -11.77 -41.09 -7.53
N GLU A 38 -11.10 -41.80 -8.43
CA GLU A 38 -10.31 -42.99 -8.11
C GLU A 38 -9.06 -42.66 -7.28
N GLU A 39 -8.61 -41.42 -7.33
CA GLU A 39 -7.42 -40.92 -6.62
C GLU A 39 -7.76 -40.29 -5.25
N LEU A 40 -9.04 -40.31 -4.85
CA LEU A 40 -9.48 -39.78 -3.55
C LEU A 40 -9.14 -40.78 -2.42
N THR A 41 -7.91 -40.71 -1.92
CA THR A 41 -7.48 -41.44 -0.73
C THR A 41 -7.58 -40.59 0.54
N PRO A 42 -7.62 -41.18 1.75
CA PRO A 42 -7.60 -40.43 3.00
C PRO A 42 -6.39 -39.48 3.14
N ASP A 43 -5.28 -39.80 2.48
CA ASP A 43 -4.03 -39.04 2.52
C ASP A 43 -4.09 -37.69 1.78
N VAL A 44 -5.05 -37.54 0.84
CA VAL A 44 -5.22 -36.29 0.08
C VAL A 44 -6.21 -35.32 0.72
N LEU A 45 -6.91 -35.75 1.78
CA LEU A 45 -7.90 -34.95 2.50
C LEU A 45 -7.23 -33.90 3.40
N GLY A 46 -7.90 -32.75 3.53
CA GLY A 46 -7.45 -31.66 4.40
C GLY A 46 -8.17 -31.69 5.73
N HIS A 47 -7.61 -30.97 6.71
CA HIS A 47 -8.21 -30.85 8.03
C HIS A 47 -8.83 -29.46 8.23
N ALA A 48 -10.10 -29.43 8.67
CA ALA A 48 -10.79 -28.24 9.14
C ALA A 48 -11.57 -28.61 10.41
N GLY A 49 -11.36 -27.86 11.50
CA GLY A 49 -12.05 -28.11 12.77
C GLY A 49 -13.50 -27.65 12.75
N LEU A 50 -13.77 -26.51 12.10
CA LEU A 50 -15.10 -25.92 12.06
C LEU A 50 -15.49 -25.54 10.63
N VAL A 51 -16.58 -26.12 10.13
CA VAL A 51 -17.16 -25.77 8.83
C VAL A 51 -18.63 -25.46 9.02
N TYR A 52 -19.03 -24.23 8.72
CA TYR A 52 -20.41 -23.79 8.90
C TYR A 52 -20.86 -22.82 7.81
N GLU A 53 -22.16 -22.75 7.61
CA GLU A 53 -22.80 -21.79 6.71
C GLU A 53 -23.28 -20.59 7.53
N HIS A 54 -22.97 -19.38 7.06
CA HIS A 54 -23.45 -18.14 7.66
C HIS A 54 -24.05 -17.25 6.57
N VAL A 55 -25.27 -16.77 6.83
CA VAL A 55 -25.99 -15.87 5.90
C VAL A 55 -25.53 -14.44 6.14
N LEU A 56 -25.06 -13.77 5.09
CA LEU A 56 -24.65 -12.38 5.11
C LEU A 56 -25.45 -11.59 4.07
N GLY A 57 -26.44 -10.84 4.55
CA GLY A 57 -27.43 -10.20 3.69
C GLY A 57 -28.28 -11.27 3.00
N GLU A 58 -28.33 -11.23 1.68
CA GLU A 58 -29.08 -12.20 0.87
C GLU A 58 -28.25 -13.43 0.46
N ASN A 59 -26.93 -13.41 0.73
CA ASN A 59 -26.00 -14.44 0.28
C ASN A 59 -25.59 -15.37 1.42
N LYS A 60 -25.47 -16.65 1.10
CA LYS A 60 -24.95 -17.70 1.99
C LYS A 60 -23.45 -17.86 1.77
N PHE A 61 -22.68 -17.81 2.84
CA PHE A 61 -21.23 -18.02 2.82
C PHE A 61 -20.88 -19.24 3.65
N THR A 62 -19.94 -20.04 3.15
CA THR A 62 -19.37 -21.16 3.91
C THR A 62 -18.04 -20.73 4.52
N PHE A 63 -17.94 -20.83 5.83
CA PHE A 63 -16.75 -20.55 6.60
C PHE A 63 -16.05 -21.89 6.92
N VAL A 64 -14.74 -21.90 6.71
CA VAL A 64 -13.85 -23.04 6.99
C VAL A 64 -12.78 -22.51 7.93
N GLU A 65 -12.86 -22.89 9.19
CA GLU A 65 -12.08 -22.36 10.30
C GLU A 65 -11.42 -23.51 11.09
N GLU A 66 -10.60 -23.15 12.09
CA GLU A 66 -9.87 -24.10 12.94
C GLU A 66 -8.99 -25.07 12.11
N LEU A 67 -8.22 -24.48 11.20
CA LEU A 67 -7.24 -25.19 10.36
C LEU A 67 -6.03 -25.61 11.21
N LYS A 68 -5.37 -26.70 10.81
CA LYS A 68 -4.18 -27.21 11.51
C LYS A 68 -3.00 -26.23 11.49
N ASP A 69 -2.84 -25.47 10.40
CA ASP A 69 -1.82 -24.41 10.27
C ASP A 69 -2.50 -23.04 10.08
N PRO A 70 -2.51 -22.17 11.11
CA PRO A 70 -3.25 -20.91 11.09
C PRO A 70 -2.51 -19.78 10.34
N ARG A 71 -1.91 -20.08 9.18
CA ARG A 71 -1.21 -19.08 8.34
C ARG A 71 -2.10 -18.42 7.30
N SER A 72 -3.23 -19.04 6.96
CA SER A 72 -4.17 -18.52 5.98
C SER A 72 -5.34 -17.84 6.69
N VAL A 73 -5.44 -16.52 6.54
CA VAL A 73 -6.53 -15.71 7.13
C VAL A 73 -7.38 -15.06 6.04
N THR A 74 -8.66 -14.85 6.33
CA THR A 74 -9.59 -14.15 5.44
C THR A 74 -10.09 -12.88 6.11
N VAL A 75 -9.89 -11.73 5.48
CA VAL A 75 -10.46 -10.45 5.92
C VAL A 75 -11.81 -10.25 5.22
N LEU A 76 -12.90 -10.41 5.97
CA LEU A 76 -14.25 -10.18 5.48
C LEU A 76 -14.60 -8.68 5.55
N ILE A 77 -14.76 -8.03 4.40
CA ILE A 77 -15.15 -6.62 4.32
C ILE A 77 -16.65 -6.52 4.07
N LYS A 78 -17.35 -5.84 4.98
CA LYS A 78 -18.78 -5.50 4.85
C LYS A 78 -18.91 -4.00 4.55
N GLY A 79 -19.82 -3.65 3.66
CA GLY A 79 -20.03 -2.26 3.25
C GLY A 79 -21.36 -2.10 2.50
N PRO A 80 -21.95 -0.90 2.51
CA PRO A 80 -23.28 -0.66 1.97
C PRO A 80 -23.31 -0.73 0.45
N ASN A 81 -22.27 -0.19 -0.21
CA ASN A 81 -22.21 -0.05 -1.66
C ASN A 81 -20.94 -0.68 -2.23
N LYS A 82 -21.00 -1.19 -3.46
CA LYS A 82 -19.86 -1.82 -4.16
C LYS A 82 -18.67 -0.87 -4.34
N HIS A 83 -18.92 0.41 -4.58
CA HIS A 83 -17.86 1.41 -4.72
C HIS A 83 -17.07 1.58 -3.42
N THR A 84 -17.79 1.73 -2.29
CA THR A 84 -17.18 1.80 -0.95
C THR A 84 -16.41 0.52 -0.62
N LEU A 85 -16.96 -0.66 -0.93
CA LEU A 85 -16.26 -1.93 -0.75
C LEU A 85 -14.94 -1.98 -1.52
N THR A 86 -14.93 -1.46 -2.75
CA THR A 86 -13.71 -1.45 -3.58
C THR A 86 -12.66 -0.54 -2.97
N GLN A 87 -13.04 0.66 -2.53
CA GLN A 87 -12.13 1.59 -1.84
C GLN A 87 -11.58 1.01 -0.54
N ILE A 88 -12.42 0.40 0.29
CA ILE A 88 -11.97 -0.24 1.54
C ILE A 88 -11.04 -1.42 1.23
N LYS A 89 -11.35 -2.23 0.22
CA LYS A 89 -10.51 -3.36 -0.19
C LYS A 89 -9.12 -2.89 -0.63
N ASP A 90 -9.04 -1.79 -1.38
CA ASP A 90 -7.76 -1.22 -1.80
C ASP A 90 -7.02 -0.60 -0.61
N ALA A 91 -7.72 0.11 0.29
CA ALA A 91 -7.13 0.66 1.52
C ALA A 91 -6.59 -0.42 2.48
N VAL A 92 -7.30 -1.54 2.64
CA VAL A 92 -6.82 -2.69 3.43
C VAL A 92 -5.59 -3.31 2.79
N HIS A 93 -5.59 -3.45 1.45
CA HIS A 93 -4.43 -3.96 0.73
C HIS A 93 -3.20 -3.07 0.92
N ASP A 94 -3.38 -1.75 0.83
CA ASP A 94 -2.30 -0.78 1.03
C ASP A 94 -1.81 -0.76 2.47
N GLY A 95 -2.71 -0.85 3.46
CA GLY A 95 -2.35 -0.96 4.88
C GLY A 95 -1.56 -2.24 5.19
N LEU A 96 -2.01 -3.40 4.68
CA LEU A 96 -1.28 -4.66 4.82
C LEU A 96 0.11 -4.59 4.18
N ARG A 97 0.22 -3.92 3.03
CA ARG A 97 1.51 -3.72 2.35
C ARG A 97 2.43 -2.78 3.13
N ALA A 98 1.91 -1.71 3.69
CA ALA A 98 2.68 -0.79 4.53
C ALA A 98 3.24 -1.50 5.78
N VAL A 99 2.41 -2.31 6.46
CA VAL A 99 2.85 -3.11 7.61
C VAL A 99 3.88 -4.14 7.20
N LYS A 100 3.65 -4.86 6.09
CA LYS A 100 4.63 -5.82 5.55
C LYS A 100 5.99 -5.16 5.31
N ASN A 101 5.99 -4.03 4.61
CA ASN A 101 7.22 -3.29 4.30
C ASN A 101 7.92 -2.81 5.58
N ALA A 102 7.18 -2.40 6.61
CA ALA A 102 7.77 -1.96 7.87
C ALA A 102 8.45 -3.11 8.61
N ILE A 103 7.85 -4.30 8.59
CA ILE A 103 8.42 -5.52 9.18
C ILE A 103 9.68 -5.95 8.40
N GLU A 104 9.65 -5.90 7.07
CA GLU A 104 10.78 -6.30 6.22
C GLU A 104 11.95 -5.30 6.30
N ASP A 105 11.69 -3.98 6.30
CA ASP A 105 12.73 -2.95 6.37
C ASP A 105 13.34 -2.79 7.77
N GLY A 106 12.59 -3.11 8.84
CA GLY A 106 13.02 -2.94 10.24
C GLY A 106 13.20 -1.49 10.69
N CYS A 107 12.83 -0.51 9.84
CA CYS A 107 12.91 0.91 10.14
C CYS A 107 11.75 1.68 9.51
N VAL A 108 11.44 2.83 10.10
CA VAL A 108 10.40 3.76 9.64
C VAL A 108 10.92 5.19 9.70
N VAL A 109 10.35 6.07 8.88
CA VAL A 109 10.75 7.46 8.76
C VAL A 109 9.59 8.36 9.23
N PRO A 110 9.86 9.47 9.93
CA PRO A 110 8.81 10.43 10.28
C PRO A 110 8.08 10.95 9.03
N GLY A 111 6.75 10.82 9.05
CA GLY A 111 5.89 11.20 7.93
C GLY A 111 5.46 12.67 7.96
N ALA A 112 4.25 12.94 7.47
CA ALA A 112 3.63 14.28 7.46
C ALA A 112 4.47 15.40 6.82
N GLY A 113 5.32 15.07 5.84
CA GLY A 113 6.21 16.03 5.18
C GLY A 113 7.51 16.33 5.94
N ALA A 114 7.75 15.68 7.08
CA ALA A 114 8.92 15.96 7.90
C ALA A 114 10.23 15.50 7.27
N PHE A 115 10.21 14.35 6.58
CA PHE A 115 11.35 13.88 5.80
C PHE A 115 11.72 14.89 4.71
N GLU A 116 10.73 15.39 3.97
CA GLU A 116 10.93 16.34 2.88
C GLU A 116 11.49 17.67 3.38
N LEU A 117 11.01 18.15 4.52
CA LEU A 117 11.50 19.38 5.15
C LEU A 117 12.94 19.22 5.66
N ALA A 118 13.25 18.10 6.31
CA ALA A 118 14.60 17.79 6.77
C ALA A 118 15.57 17.61 5.60
N ALA A 119 15.15 16.93 4.53
CA ALA A 119 15.94 16.76 3.32
C ALA A 119 16.22 18.11 2.64
N HIS A 120 15.24 19.01 2.57
CA HIS A 120 15.42 20.37 2.07
C HIS A 120 16.48 21.14 2.89
N ALA A 121 16.40 21.08 4.23
CA ALA A 121 17.37 21.73 5.11
C ALA A 121 18.79 21.17 4.91
N ALA A 122 18.93 19.84 4.80
CA ALA A 122 20.20 19.17 4.57
C ALA A 122 20.83 19.54 3.22
N LEU A 123 20.03 19.55 2.14
CA LEU A 123 20.50 19.94 0.81
C LEU A 123 20.89 21.43 0.75
N THR A 124 20.14 22.29 1.44
CA THR A 124 20.45 23.72 1.54
C THR A 124 21.76 23.96 2.29
N ALA A 125 22.02 23.19 3.35
CA ALA A 125 23.28 23.23 4.09
C ALA A 125 24.47 22.66 3.29
N MET A 126 24.22 21.70 2.39
CA MET A 126 25.23 21.12 1.48
C MET A 126 25.52 22.02 0.27
N ARG A 127 24.59 22.88 -0.13
CA ARG A 127 24.73 23.81 -1.26
C ARG A 127 26.07 24.58 -1.31
N PRO A 128 26.61 25.17 -0.23
CA PRO A 128 27.88 25.90 -0.29
C PRO A 128 29.11 24.99 -0.53
N THR A 129 29.04 23.69 -0.30
CA THR A 129 30.16 22.77 -0.55
C THR A 129 30.27 22.35 -2.02
N ILE A 130 29.30 22.72 -2.85
CA ILE A 130 29.21 22.31 -4.26
C ILE A 130 29.57 23.51 -5.13
N GLU A 131 30.56 23.33 -6.00
CA GLU A 131 31.06 24.37 -6.88
C GLU A 131 30.32 24.43 -8.22
N GLY A 132 30.21 25.63 -8.78
CA GLY A 132 29.72 25.87 -10.13
C GLY A 132 28.20 25.71 -10.31
N LYS A 133 27.80 25.42 -11.56
CA LYS A 133 26.37 25.39 -11.98
C LYS A 133 25.56 24.27 -11.30
N ALA A 134 26.22 23.22 -10.80
CA ALA A 134 25.56 22.14 -10.08
C ALA A 134 24.87 22.62 -8.80
N GLN A 135 25.33 23.72 -8.21
CA GLN A 135 24.72 24.35 -7.06
C GLN A 135 23.24 24.74 -7.30
N LEU A 136 22.93 25.21 -8.51
CA LEU A 136 21.55 25.56 -8.90
C LEU A 136 20.67 24.32 -9.03
N GLY A 137 21.24 23.20 -9.50
CA GLY A 137 20.52 21.92 -9.59
C GLY A 137 20.14 21.38 -8.21
N VAL A 138 21.05 21.47 -7.23
CA VAL A 138 20.77 21.06 -5.85
C VAL A 138 19.69 21.94 -5.21
N GLN A 139 19.74 23.26 -5.43
CA GLN A 139 18.69 24.16 -4.97
C GLN A 139 17.32 23.79 -5.58
N ALA A 140 17.27 23.59 -6.90
CA ALA A 140 16.04 23.20 -7.58
C ALA A 140 15.48 21.86 -7.08
N TYR A 141 16.35 20.88 -6.79
CA TYR A 141 15.95 19.60 -6.22
C TYR A 141 15.40 19.76 -4.79
N ALA A 142 16.07 20.56 -3.95
CA ALA A 142 15.59 20.85 -2.59
C ALA A 142 14.23 21.56 -2.60
N ASP A 143 14.02 22.50 -3.51
CA ASP A 143 12.75 23.22 -3.67
C ASP A 143 11.65 22.30 -4.20
N ALA A 144 12.00 21.35 -5.08
CA ALA A 144 11.07 20.36 -5.59
C ALA A 144 10.54 19.43 -4.49
N LEU A 145 11.35 19.06 -3.50
CA LEU A 145 10.89 18.23 -2.37
C LEU A 145 9.76 18.90 -1.56
N LEU A 146 9.78 20.23 -1.44
CA LEU A 146 8.75 20.98 -0.72
C LEU A 146 7.37 20.93 -1.39
N ILE A 147 7.27 20.46 -2.65
CA ILE A 147 5.97 20.34 -3.32
C ILE A 147 5.00 19.44 -2.55
N ILE A 148 5.52 18.38 -1.91
CA ILE A 148 4.69 17.44 -1.15
C ILE A 148 3.99 18.17 0.00
N ILE A 149 4.72 19.02 0.73
CA ILE A 149 4.18 19.81 1.83
C ILE A 149 3.18 20.85 1.30
N LYS A 150 3.50 21.53 0.19
CA LYS A 150 2.60 22.50 -0.45
C LYS A 150 1.28 21.86 -0.84
N THR A 151 1.32 20.67 -1.44
CA THR A 151 0.13 19.93 -1.86
C THR A 151 -0.67 19.44 -0.65
N LEU A 152 -0.01 18.97 0.42
CA LEU A 152 -0.68 18.60 1.67
C LEU A 152 -1.43 19.81 2.28
N ALA A 153 -0.78 20.97 2.35
CA ALA A 153 -1.39 22.20 2.84
C ALA A 153 -2.58 22.64 1.96
N SER A 154 -2.38 22.66 0.64
CA SER A 154 -3.42 23.05 -0.32
C SER A 154 -4.65 22.14 -0.27
N ASN A 155 -4.45 20.83 -0.16
CA ASN A 155 -5.55 19.86 -0.04
C ASN A 155 -6.30 19.98 1.29
N SER A 156 -5.67 20.58 2.30
CA SER A 156 -6.26 20.84 3.61
C SER A 156 -6.91 22.22 3.72
N GLY A 157 -6.91 23.01 2.63
CA GLY A 157 -7.47 24.37 2.61
C GLY A 157 -6.63 25.43 3.33
N LEU A 158 -5.37 25.12 3.63
CA LEU A 158 -4.41 26.04 4.26
C LEU A 158 -3.63 26.82 3.19
N ASP A 159 -3.11 27.99 3.53
CA ASP A 159 -2.19 28.71 2.65
C ASP A 159 -0.82 27.98 2.60
N PRO A 160 -0.41 27.43 1.45
CA PRO A 160 0.83 26.67 1.34
C PRO A 160 2.09 27.50 1.62
N GLN A 161 2.07 28.81 1.34
CA GLN A 161 3.25 29.66 1.54
C GLN A 161 3.46 29.96 3.02
N ASP A 162 2.40 30.35 3.72
CA ASP A 162 2.44 30.62 5.16
C ASP A 162 2.86 29.38 5.95
N VAL A 163 2.30 28.22 5.61
CA VAL A 163 2.65 26.95 6.24
C VAL A 163 4.12 26.63 6.06
N LEU A 164 4.67 26.78 4.85
CA LEU A 164 6.07 26.50 4.59
C LEU A 164 7.01 27.41 5.37
N VAL A 165 6.73 28.72 5.40
CA VAL A 165 7.57 29.68 6.13
C VAL A 165 7.59 29.34 7.62
N ARG A 166 6.44 28.98 8.19
CA ARG A 166 6.34 28.55 9.59
C ARG A 166 7.13 27.26 9.84
N LEU A 167 6.90 26.22 9.04
CA LEU A 167 7.59 24.94 9.18
C LEU A 167 9.10 25.07 9.03
N GLN A 168 9.59 25.85 8.05
CA GLN A 168 11.02 26.09 7.87
C GLN A 168 11.63 26.82 9.07
N LYS A 169 10.94 27.82 9.62
CA LYS A 169 11.39 28.55 10.81
C LYS A 169 11.50 27.61 12.02
N GLU A 170 10.52 26.75 12.23
CA GLU A 170 10.55 25.80 13.33
C GLU A 170 11.60 24.71 13.13
N GLN A 171 11.76 24.20 11.91
CA GLN A 171 12.77 23.18 11.60
C GLN A 171 14.20 23.67 11.88
N GLN A 172 14.47 24.98 11.73
CA GLN A 172 15.76 25.57 12.08
C GLN A 172 16.00 25.61 13.60
N GLN A 173 14.94 25.69 14.39
CA GLN A 173 15.01 25.77 15.85
C GLN A 173 14.95 24.39 16.51
N ALA A 174 14.33 23.42 15.84
CA ALA A 174 14.10 22.09 16.38
C ALA A 174 15.26 21.13 16.09
N GLN A 175 15.60 20.33 17.11
CA GLN A 175 16.53 19.20 16.97
C GLN A 175 15.83 17.94 16.41
N GLN A 176 14.51 17.97 16.28
CA GLN A 176 13.69 16.85 15.83
C GLN A 176 13.02 17.16 14.49
N PRO A 177 12.66 16.12 13.71
CA PRO A 177 11.97 16.30 12.44
C PRO A 177 10.55 16.83 12.68
N ILE A 178 10.21 17.94 12.02
CA ILE A 178 8.91 18.61 12.12
C ILE A 178 8.08 18.33 10.87
N GLY A 179 6.81 17.96 11.07
CA GLY A 179 5.82 17.76 10.01
C GLY A 179 4.68 18.77 10.08
N LEU A 180 3.76 18.66 9.12
CA LEU A 180 2.58 19.52 8.99
C LEU A 180 1.33 18.86 9.59
N ASN A 181 0.66 19.57 10.51
CA ASN A 181 -0.64 19.15 10.99
C ASN A 181 -1.72 19.65 10.03
N LEU A 182 -2.36 18.72 9.32
CA LEU A 182 -3.39 19.07 8.32
C LEU A 182 -4.65 19.70 8.94
N ARG A 183 -4.90 19.50 10.24
CA ARG A 183 -6.10 20.03 10.91
C ARG A 183 -5.90 21.45 11.45
N THR A 184 -4.76 21.69 12.10
CA THR A 184 -4.46 23.00 12.72
C THR A 184 -3.67 23.91 11.80
N GLY A 185 -2.96 23.35 10.81
CA GLY A 185 -2.00 24.07 9.98
C GLY A 185 -0.72 24.48 10.72
N GLU A 186 -0.51 23.93 11.92
CA GLU A 186 0.68 24.17 12.73
C GLU A 186 1.70 23.05 12.52
N ALA A 187 2.92 23.33 12.95
CA ALA A 187 3.97 22.33 13.04
C ALA A 187 3.63 21.27 14.08
N LEU A 188 3.96 20.01 13.78
CA LEU A 188 3.92 18.92 14.75
C LEU A 188 5.22 18.14 14.71
N VAL A 189 5.44 17.33 15.75
CA VAL A 189 6.46 16.27 15.72
C VAL A 189 5.77 14.96 15.34
N PRO A 190 5.98 14.41 14.12
CA PRO A 190 5.25 13.22 13.66
C PRO A 190 5.46 11.99 14.53
N VAL A 191 6.62 11.90 15.18
CA VAL A 191 6.98 10.79 16.07
C VAL A 191 6.03 10.71 17.28
N HIS A 192 5.64 11.85 17.84
CA HIS A 192 4.72 11.88 18.99
C HIS A 192 3.28 11.53 18.60
N GLU A 193 2.87 11.89 17.38
CA GLU A 193 1.54 11.58 16.83
C GLU A 193 1.47 10.18 16.17
N GLY A 194 2.58 9.45 16.13
CA GLY A 194 2.64 8.11 15.51
C GLY A 194 2.54 8.13 13.98
N ILE A 195 2.84 9.26 13.33
CA ILE A 195 2.77 9.40 11.87
C ILE A 195 4.12 9.03 11.26
N PHE A 196 4.15 7.83 10.66
CA PHE A 196 5.34 7.26 10.05
C PHE A 196 5.09 6.79 8.62
N ASP A 197 6.13 6.91 7.81
CA ASP A 197 6.21 6.37 6.45
C ASP A 197 7.25 5.23 6.40
N ASN A 198 7.04 4.29 5.47
CA ASN A 198 8.03 3.24 5.21
C ASN A 198 9.29 3.79 4.54
N TYR A 199 10.45 3.33 4.99
CA TYR A 199 11.74 3.70 4.43
C TYR A 199 11.85 3.32 2.93
N CYS A 200 11.47 2.09 2.55
CA CYS A 200 11.54 1.65 1.16
C CYS A 200 10.75 2.56 0.21
N VAL A 201 9.62 3.12 0.65
CA VAL A 201 8.78 4.02 -0.16
C VAL A 201 9.54 5.31 -0.46
N LYS A 202 10.08 5.99 0.56
CA LYS A 202 10.86 7.23 0.37
C LYS A 202 12.13 6.98 -0.45
N ARG A 203 12.85 5.89 -0.18
CA ARG A 203 14.05 5.51 -0.94
C ARG A 203 13.73 5.28 -2.41
N GLN A 204 12.69 4.51 -2.70
CA GLN A 204 12.30 4.21 -4.07
C GLN A 204 11.78 5.45 -4.80
N LEU A 205 11.06 6.34 -4.10
CA LEU A 205 10.61 7.62 -4.63
C LEU A 205 11.79 8.46 -5.11
N LEU A 206 12.80 8.69 -4.25
CA LEU A 206 13.96 9.51 -4.61
C LEU A 206 14.76 8.89 -5.77
N ASN A 207 14.95 7.57 -5.76
CA ASN A 207 15.68 6.88 -6.81
C ASN A 207 14.93 6.95 -8.16
N SER A 208 13.65 6.56 -8.17
CA SER A 208 12.85 6.49 -9.41
C SER A 208 12.63 7.88 -10.02
N CYS A 209 12.26 8.86 -9.18
CA CYS A 209 12.00 10.22 -9.67
C CYS A 209 13.26 10.86 -10.24
N THR A 210 14.42 10.68 -9.61
CA THR A 210 15.68 11.22 -10.11
C THR A 210 16.05 10.60 -11.46
N VAL A 211 15.99 9.27 -11.59
CA VAL A 211 16.30 8.58 -12.85
C VAL A 211 15.36 9.02 -13.98
N ILE A 212 14.06 9.08 -13.70
CA ILE A 212 13.07 9.50 -14.71
C ILE A 212 13.28 10.96 -15.10
N ALA A 213 13.49 11.86 -14.14
CA ALA A 213 13.72 13.28 -14.43
C ALA A 213 15.00 13.48 -15.25
N SER A 214 16.10 12.80 -14.92
CA SER A 214 17.33 12.84 -15.72
C SER A 214 17.11 12.34 -17.14
N ASN A 215 16.38 11.23 -17.31
CA ASN A 215 16.08 10.70 -18.65
C ASN A 215 15.23 11.67 -19.46
N LEU A 216 14.22 12.31 -18.85
CA LEU A 216 13.37 13.29 -19.54
C LEU A 216 14.14 14.55 -19.94
N LEU A 217 15.07 15.01 -19.10
CA LEU A 217 15.91 16.17 -19.40
C LEU A 217 16.95 15.92 -20.50
N LEU A 218 17.27 14.66 -20.79
CA LEU A 218 18.17 14.26 -21.89
C LEU A 218 17.45 14.10 -23.24
N VAL A 219 16.12 14.14 -23.25
CA VAL A 219 15.34 14.03 -24.50
C VAL A 219 15.19 15.41 -25.11
N ASP A 220 15.93 15.66 -26.19
CA ASP A 220 15.86 16.92 -26.93
C ASP A 220 14.68 16.94 -27.93
N GLU A 221 14.45 15.83 -28.63
CA GLU A 221 13.40 15.72 -29.65
C GLU A 221 12.67 14.37 -29.60
N ILE A 222 11.36 14.42 -29.84
CA ILE A 222 10.50 13.23 -29.99
C ILE A 222 9.92 13.25 -31.40
N MET A 223 10.42 12.39 -32.27
CA MET A 223 9.88 12.19 -33.62
C MET A 223 8.89 11.02 -33.64
N PHE A 224 7.62 11.31 -33.91
CA PHE A 224 6.61 10.27 -34.11
C PHE A 224 6.68 9.72 -35.54
N GLY A 225 7.55 8.74 -35.75
CA GLY A 225 7.69 8.02 -37.02
C GLY A 225 6.61 6.96 -37.20
N GLY A 226 5.40 7.37 -37.59
CA GLY A 226 4.31 6.45 -37.88
C GLY A 226 3.11 7.14 -38.52
N VAL A 227 2.98 7.00 -39.85
CA VAL A 227 1.74 7.29 -40.57
C VAL A 227 0.66 6.39 -40.00
N LYS A 228 -0.46 6.96 -39.55
CA LYS A 228 -1.70 6.19 -39.36
C LYS A 228 -2.09 5.65 -40.72
N GLY A 229 -1.73 4.39 -40.97
CA GLY A 229 -2.26 3.62 -42.09
C GLY A 229 -3.78 3.70 -42.02
N ALA A 230 -4.36 4.12 -43.14
CA ALA A 230 -5.80 4.13 -43.36
C ALA A 230 -6.41 2.78 -42.99
N LYS A 231 -7.41 2.80 -42.10
CA LYS A 231 -8.57 1.91 -42.10
C LYS A 231 -9.73 2.66 -41.45
#